data_AF-A0A961XJ59-F1
#
_entry.id   AF-A0A961XJ59-F1
#
_cell.length_a   1.000
_cell.length_b   1.000
_cell.length_c   1.000
_cell.angle_alpha   90.00
_cell.angle_beta   90.00
_cell.angle_gamma   90.00
#
_symmetry.space_group_name_H-M   'P 1'
#
loop_
_entity.id
_entity.type
_entity.pdbx_description
1 polymer ?
#
loop_
_entity_poly.entity_id
_entity_poly.type
_entity_poly.pdbx_seq_one_letter_code
_entity_poly.pdbx_strand_id
1 'polypeptide(L)' 'EAIKNGYPMKIVGDPAFFEPLAVATDKGDAEFDAKIKEIVDAMHADGTMTALSEKWYGVDYTTVSK' A
#
# COMPACT_ATOMS: atom_id res chain seq x y z
N GLU A 1 -2.23 6.97 14.90
CA GLU A 1 -2.19 8.27 15.64
C GLU A 1 -3.42 8.58 16.50
N ALA A 2 -4.65 8.69 16.00
CA ALA A 2 -5.78 9.17 16.84
C ALA A 2 -6.03 8.38 18.15
N ILE A 3 -6.04 7.04 18.10
CA ILE A 3 -6.15 6.19 19.31
C ILE A 3 -4.96 6.42 20.26
N LYS A 4 -3.73 6.47 19.70
CA LYS A 4 -2.50 6.76 20.44
C LYS A 4 -2.52 8.15 21.10
N ASN A 5 -3.20 9.10 20.48
CA ASN A 5 -3.36 10.48 20.95
C ASN A 5 -4.55 10.66 21.93
N GLY A 6 -5.16 9.58 22.41
CA GLY A 6 -6.20 9.64 23.46
C GLY A 6 -7.60 10.02 22.97
N TYR A 7 -7.85 10.02 21.66
CA TYR A 7 -9.19 10.21 21.13
C TYR A 7 -10.06 8.99 21.48
N PRO A 8 -11.39 9.15 21.70
CA PRO A 8 -12.29 8.06 22.09
C PRO A 8 -12.65 7.17 20.88
N MET A 9 -11.65 6.63 20.20
CA MET A 9 -11.81 5.72 19.06
C MET A 9 -11.35 4.31 19.42
N LYS A 10 -11.94 3.30 18.78
CA LYS A 10 -11.50 1.91 18.86
C LYS A 10 -11.74 1.20 17.53
N ILE A 11 -10.86 0.27 17.18
CA ILE A 11 -11.10 -0.67 16.09
C ILE A 11 -12.13 -1.69 16.56
N VAL A 12 -13.11 -2.03 15.71
CA VAL A 12 -14.19 -2.97 16.04
C VAL A 12 -14.30 -4.04 14.96
N GLY A 13 -14.40 -5.29 15.39
CA GLY A 13 -14.53 -6.44 14.49
C GLY A 13 -13.35 -6.62 13.53
N ASP A 14 -13.60 -7.38 12.48
CA ASP A 14 -12.67 -7.60 11.37
C ASP A 14 -12.86 -6.53 10.27
N PRO A 15 -11.86 -6.27 9.41
CA PRO A 15 -12.02 -5.38 8.27
C PRO A 15 -13.19 -5.83 7.38
N ALA A 16 -14.07 -4.89 7.01
CA ALA A 16 -15.25 -5.18 6.19
C ALA A 16 -14.88 -5.70 4.79
N PHE A 17 -13.77 -5.21 4.23
CA PHE A 17 -13.17 -5.69 2.99
C PHE A 17 -11.68 -5.36 2.97
N PHE A 18 -10.95 -6.01 2.08
CA PHE A 18 -9.56 -5.71 1.77
C PHE A 18 -9.51 -5.14 0.36
N GLU A 19 -8.85 -3.99 0.21
CA GLU A 19 -8.76 -3.26 -1.05
C GLU A 19 -7.31 -3.29 -1.56
N PRO A 20 -7.00 -4.13 -2.56
CA PRO A 20 -5.71 -4.06 -3.22
C PRO A 20 -5.63 -2.74 -4.01
N LEU A 21 -4.69 -1.87 -3.64
CA LEU A 21 -4.50 -0.58 -4.29
C LEU A 21 -3.64 -0.71 -5.54
N ALA A 22 -3.95 0.09 -6.55
CA ALA A 22 -3.20 0.17 -7.80
C ALA A 22 -3.05 1.62 -8.26
N VAL A 23 -2.04 1.89 -9.08
CA VAL A 23 -1.89 3.18 -9.75
C VAL A 23 -2.88 3.24 -10.91
N ALA A 24 -3.72 4.26 -10.94
CA ALA A 24 -4.67 4.48 -12.02
C ALA A 24 -4.08 5.43 -13.08
N THR A 25 -4.28 5.09 -14.34
CA THR A 25 -3.84 5.83 -15.53
C THR A 25 -5.01 6.01 -16.49
N ASP A 26 -4.88 6.95 -17.45
CA ASP A 26 -5.85 7.08 -18.53
C ASP A 26 -5.77 5.86 -19.47
N LYS A 27 -6.93 5.51 -20.06
CA LYS A 27 -7.00 4.38 -20.99
C LYS A 27 -6.23 4.70 -22.28
N GLY A 28 -5.53 3.69 -22.79
CA GLY A 28 -4.99 3.69 -24.16
C GLY A 28 -3.46 3.73 -24.25
N ASP A 29 -2.74 3.73 -23.13
CA ASP A 29 -1.28 3.74 -23.10
C ASP A 29 -0.72 2.52 -22.34
N ALA A 30 -0.67 1.37 -23.02
CA ALA A 30 -0.17 0.14 -22.44
C ALA A 30 1.34 0.15 -22.15
N GLU A 31 2.11 1.00 -22.86
CA GLU A 31 3.56 1.11 -22.62
C GLU A 31 3.83 1.86 -21.31
N PHE A 32 3.08 2.93 -21.05
CA PHE A 32 3.16 3.65 -19.80
C PHE A 32 2.72 2.78 -18.61
N ASP A 33 1.61 2.05 -18.76
CA ASP A 33 1.13 1.11 -17.72
C ASP A 33 2.18 0.05 -17.39
N ALA A 34 2.81 -0.52 -18.44
CA ALA A 34 3.88 -1.50 -18.27
C ALA A 34 5.08 -0.90 -17.56
N LYS A 35 5.44 0.36 -17.86
CA LYS A 35 6.58 1.03 -17.24
C LYS A 35 6.34 1.31 -15.76
N ILE A 36 5.14 1.75 -15.39
CA ILE A 36 4.77 1.93 -13.98
C ILE A 36 4.88 0.59 -13.25
N LYS A 37 4.31 -0.47 -13.82
CA LYS A 37 4.38 -1.82 -13.23
C LYS A 37 5.82 -2.27 -13.02
N GLU A 38 6.68 -2.13 -14.03
CA GLU A 38 8.10 -2.51 -13.95
C GLU A 38 8.80 -1.80 -12.77
N ILE A 39 8.57 -0.50 -12.61
CA ILE A 39 9.19 0.29 -11.55
C ILE A 39 8.67 -0.13 -10.16
N VAL A 40 7.36 -0.33 -10.02
CA VAL A 40 6.77 -0.78 -8.75
C VAL A 40 7.28 -2.17 -8.37
N ASP A 41 7.36 -3.10 -9.33
CA ASP A 41 7.93 -4.44 -9.10
C ASP A 41 9.41 -4.34 -8.67
N ALA A 42 10.19 -3.45 -9.29
CA ALA A 42 11.58 -3.21 -8.91
C ALA A 42 11.71 -2.65 -7.47
N MET A 43 10.82 -1.73 -7.06
CA MET A 43 10.76 -1.21 -5.69
C MET A 43 10.38 -2.28 -4.65
N HIS A 44 9.60 -3.29 -5.04
CA HIS A 44 9.38 -4.46 -4.20
C HIS A 44 10.63 -5.32 -4.11
N ALA A 45 11.28 -5.58 -5.25
CA ALA A 45 12.45 -6.45 -5.33
C ALA A 45 13.67 -5.89 -4.57
N ASP A 46 13.86 -4.57 -4.58
CA ASP A 46 14.97 -3.91 -3.89
C ASP A 46 14.66 -3.53 -2.43
N GLY A 47 13.44 -3.78 -1.95
CA GLY A 47 13.00 -3.50 -0.59
C GLY A 47 12.62 -2.03 -0.33
N THR A 48 12.67 -1.15 -1.33
CA THR A 48 12.25 0.26 -1.20
C THR A 48 10.81 0.35 -0.70
N MET A 49 9.92 -0.48 -1.23
CA MET A 49 8.50 -0.45 -0.88
C MET A 49 8.26 -0.84 0.59
N THR A 50 8.90 -1.93 1.05
CA THR A 50 8.88 -2.36 2.46
C THR A 50 9.40 -1.24 3.37
N ALA A 51 10.56 -0.67 3.04
CA ALA A 51 11.17 0.40 3.85
C ALA A 51 10.28 1.64 3.96
N LEU A 52 9.58 2.00 2.88
CA LEU A 52 8.60 3.10 2.90
C LEU A 52 7.39 2.76 3.78
N SER A 53 6.84 1.55 3.68
CA SER A 53 5.68 1.16 4.49
C SER A 53 6.01 1.14 5.97
N GLU A 54 7.13 0.54 6.36
CA GLU A 54 7.57 0.50 7.76
C GLU A 54 7.83 1.89 8.33
N LYS A 55 8.44 2.79 7.54
CA LYS A 55 8.68 4.17 7.95
C LYS A 55 7.40 4.91 8.35
N TRP A 56 6.32 4.74 7.59
CA TRP A 56 5.09 5.50 7.79
C TRP A 56 4.06 4.78 8.67
N TYR A 57 4.07 3.46 8.67
CA TYR A 57 3.02 2.65 9.29
C TYR A 57 3.52 1.69 10.37
N GLY A 58 4.84 1.48 10.49
CA GLY A 58 5.43 0.53 11.43
C GLY A 58 5.20 -0.95 11.06
N VAL A 59 4.59 -1.21 9.92
CA VAL A 59 4.33 -2.55 9.36
C VAL A 59 4.42 -2.46 7.84
N ASP A 60 4.84 -3.55 7.20
CA ASP A 60 4.83 -3.66 5.75
C ASP A 60 3.43 -4.03 5.24
N TYR A 61 2.67 -3.04 4.79
CA TYR A 61 1.37 -3.24 4.17
C TYR A 61 1.47 -3.72 2.72
N THR A 62 2.66 -3.72 2.14
CA THR A 62 2.87 -4.01 0.71
C THR A 62 3.07 -5.50 0.42
N THR A 63 3.20 -6.30 1.48
CA THR A 63 3.24 -7.77 1.45
C THR A 63 1.94 -8.41 1.90
N VAL A 64 0.95 -7.61 2.31
CA VAL A 64 -0.34 -8.12 2.79
C VAL A 64 -1.10 -8.71 1.61
N SER A 65 -1.09 -10.04 1.56
CA SER A 65 -1.99 -10.83 0.76
C SER A 65 -3.11 -11.33 1.67
N LYS A 66 -4.34 -11.46 1.15
CA LYS A 66 -5.42 -12.14 1.88
C LYS A 66 -5.04 -13.58 2.23
#